data_AF-A0A0F9Z802-F1
#
_entry.id   AF-A0A0F9Z802-F1
#
_cell.length_a   1.000
_cell.length_b   1.000
_cell.length_c   1.000
_cell.angle_alpha   90.00
_cell.angle_beta   90.00
_cell.angle_gamma   90.00
#
_symmetry.space_group_name_H-M   'P 1'
#
loop_
_entity.id
_entity.type
_entity.pdbx_description
1 polymer ?
#
loop_
_entity_poly.entity_id
_entity_poly.type
_entity_poly.pdbx_seq_one_letter_code
_entity_poly.pdbx_strand_id
1 'polypeptide(L)'
;MNKTKILIMLAVITASITSGCVFGSNENKEINGDIDTTYISKAGTFENREGKYVLEVNNSEKYYLESIFKDLSKQNYENKKVQVMGLKEENKNSLYPIINVEEITILETEQLDDNKLSSVKKTYTSDILGITLDYSESLSYEEKNNMVIFIPAEEEGKGAYSNIIEIQKYPINENKKDLKTWISETFSIASENLMETETGANHQLSYKHNNQTENNLSFYTEAKDGYYRLSYQKNIEDSSIEPATADISGGTNDKKFEQEFYEILFSFELASPIEETSDPEDKDKEGDKKTEDQKPEENKKTAQEEPKPESEKKENKIEEPENEIKEEIDKTETIEEDKKTTNEEKVPAPDTASLSENKKTVTAYFQKNLPDYLPKEAEGKTWEIVKYEFVGENMVYVEYHSGSEKRKTSFSYQINNDQVTDVKILAHYVEGQEKDWDKAAGTDSAAGKSKEVVDVTDSGEVVKKADVQAGYRLFESKPYKFTTQIPANWYFAGSGGSYYFSDKPATSENAFFTLSILPHSISSINEGTSTGINGKKAYIHESKEDQKYTIYLEKSNGQTYKLSGSSTLKSIINQIANSIVD
;
A
#
# COMPACT_ATOMS: atom_id res chain seq x y z
N MET A 1 -95.74 24.32 8.91
CA MET A 1 -96.15 22.90 8.99
C MET A 1 -95.07 22.04 8.35
N ASN A 2 -94.60 21.01 9.07
CA ASN A 2 -93.87 19.79 8.65
C ASN A 2 -92.61 19.96 7.76
N LYS A 3 -91.40 19.72 8.27
CA LYS A 3 -90.72 18.42 8.55
C LYS A 3 -89.79 17.96 7.40
N THR A 4 -88.48 18.11 7.65
CA THR A 4 -87.43 17.06 7.62
C THR A 4 -86.93 16.45 6.28
N LYS A 5 -85.58 16.31 6.24
CA LYS A 5 -84.69 15.37 5.50
C LYS A 5 -84.20 15.82 4.11
N ILE A 6 -82.90 16.13 3.94
CA ILE A 6 -81.72 15.24 3.74
C ILE A 6 -81.86 14.36 2.50
N LEU A 7 -81.07 14.63 1.44
CA LEU A 7 -80.25 13.62 0.75
C LEU A 7 -79.25 14.25 -0.25
N ILE A 8 -77.95 14.06 0.05
CA ILE A 8 -76.84 13.57 -0.81
C ILE A 8 -76.81 14.05 -2.28
N MET A 9 -75.78 14.84 -2.61
CA MET A 9 -75.25 14.91 -3.97
C MET A 9 -73.78 14.46 -3.95
N LEU A 10 -73.55 13.30 -4.55
CA LEU A 10 -72.29 12.59 -4.71
C LEU A 10 -71.46 13.33 -5.78
N ALA A 11 -70.31 13.89 -5.42
CA ALA A 11 -69.35 14.43 -6.37
C ALA A 11 -68.37 13.32 -6.78
N VAL A 12 -68.54 12.84 -8.01
CA VAL A 12 -67.58 11.96 -8.69
C VAL A 12 -66.42 12.83 -9.17
N ILE A 13 -65.28 12.76 -8.48
CA ILE A 13 -64.02 13.31 -8.97
C ILE A 13 -63.38 12.24 -9.86
N THR A 14 -63.53 12.43 -11.17
CA THR A 14 -62.69 11.76 -12.16
C THR A 14 -61.29 12.38 -12.12
N ALA A 15 -60.33 11.65 -11.55
CA ALA A 15 -58.92 11.93 -11.68
C ALA A 15 -58.44 11.49 -13.07
N SER A 16 -58.10 12.45 -13.92
CA SER A 16 -57.37 12.22 -15.16
C SER A 16 -55.88 12.07 -14.82
N ILE A 17 -55.39 10.83 -14.88
CA ILE A 17 -53.97 10.52 -14.82
C ILE A 17 -53.38 10.91 -16.18
N THR A 18 -52.70 12.05 -16.25
CA THR A 18 -51.73 12.33 -17.32
C THR A 18 -50.37 11.82 -16.89
N SER A 19 -49.86 10.91 -17.70
CA SER A 19 -48.54 10.28 -17.68
C SER A 19 -47.39 11.29 -17.58
N GLY A 20 -46.73 11.31 -16.43
CA GLY A 20 -45.37 11.81 -16.26
C GLY A 20 -44.42 10.62 -16.13
N CYS A 21 -43.47 10.51 -17.05
CA CYS A 21 -42.36 9.56 -16.97
C CYS A 21 -41.49 9.92 -15.76
N VAL A 22 -41.60 9.14 -14.68
CA VAL A 22 -40.63 9.14 -13.59
C VAL A 22 -39.53 8.16 -13.97
N PHE A 23 -38.36 8.69 -14.33
CA PHE A 23 -37.13 7.91 -14.31
C PHE A 23 -36.91 7.45 -12.87
N GLY A 24 -37.16 6.17 -12.61
CA GLY A 24 -36.77 5.53 -11.36
C GLY A 24 -35.25 5.48 -11.31
N SER A 25 -34.66 6.40 -10.55
CA SER A 25 -33.34 6.17 -9.98
C SER A 25 -33.47 4.93 -9.10
N ASN A 26 -32.80 3.85 -9.50
CA ASN A 26 -32.51 2.76 -8.58
C ASN A 26 -31.78 3.37 -7.38
N GLU A 27 -32.50 3.51 -6.27
CA GLU A 27 -31.88 3.68 -4.97
C GLU A 27 -31.00 2.44 -4.77
N ASN A 28 -29.70 2.62 -5.00
CA ASN A 28 -28.69 1.79 -4.36
C ASN A 28 -29.01 1.88 -2.87
N LYS A 29 -29.60 0.81 -2.37
CA LYS A 29 -29.77 0.58 -0.95
C LYS A 29 -28.34 0.44 -0.42
N GLU A 30 -27.74 1.56 -0.03
CA GLU A 30 -26.49 1.58 0.72
C GLU A 30 -26.71 0.64 1.90
N ILE A 31 -26.00 -0.47 1.86
CA ILE A 31 -25.81 -1.33 3.02
C ILE A 31 -24.93 -0.51 3.96
N ASN A 32 -25.54 0.44 4.68
CA ASN A 32 -24.97 1.00 5.91
C ASN A 32 -25.01 -0.11 6.95
N GLY A 33 -24.11 -1.08 6.80
CA GLY A 33 -23.65 -1.85 7.94
C GLY A 33 -22.64 -0.95 8.65
N ASP A 34 -22.96 -0.51 9.85
CA ASP A 34 -21.98 0.11 10.76
C ASP A 34 -20.79 -0.86 10.87
N ILE A 35 -19.69 -0.54 10.18
CA ILE A 35 -18.42 -1.25 10.34
C ILE A 35 -17.80 -0.64 11.60
N ASP A 36 -17.87 -1.36 12.70
CA ASP A 36 -17.18 -0.98 13.94
C ASP A 36 -15.67 -1.14 13.69
N THR A 37 -14.98 -0.02 13.49
CA THR A 37 -13.53 0.01 13.25
C THR A 37 -12.82 0.30 14.54
N THR A 38 -11.90 -0.57 14.94
CA THR A 38 -11.10 -0.38 16.16
C THR A 38 -9.63 -0.51 15.84
N TYR A 39 -8.82 0.43 16.30
CA TYR A 39 -7.37 0.35 16.14
C TYR A 39 -6.80 -0.72 17.08
N ILE A 40 -5.99 -1.65 16.55
CA ILE A 40 -5.42 -2.74 17.36
C ILE A 40 -3.92 -2.90 17.14
N SER A 41 -3.22 -3.24 18.22
CA SER A 41 -1.83 -3.73 18.22
C SER A 41 -1.84 -5.16 18.71
N LYS A 42 -1.48 -6.13 17.88
CA LYS A 42 -1.43 -7.55 18.26
C LYS A 42 -0.11 -8.17 17.85
N ALA A 43 0.47 -8.94 18.78
CA ALA A 43 1.63 -9.77 18.51
C ALA A 43 1.18 -11.18 18.15
N GLY A 44 1.74 -11.74 17.08
CA GLY A 44 1.34 -13.06 16.60
C GLY A 44 2.34 -13.64 15.63
N THR A 45 2.12 -14.88 15.23
CA THR A 45 2.87 -15.49 14.14
C THR A 45 2.27 -15.02 12.82
N PHE A 46 3.12 -14.51 11.93
CA PHE A 46 2.72 -14.14 10.59
C PHE A 46 2.82 -15.35 9.67
N GLU A 47 1.73 -15.64 8.98
CA GLU A 47 1.67 -16.70 7.98
C GLU A 47 1.13 -16.12 6.68
N ASN A 48 1.72 -16.47 5.54
CA ASN A 48 1.10 -16.17 4.25
C ASN A 48 0.18 -17.35 3.89
N ARG A 49 -1.14 -17.10 3.87
CA ARG A 49 -2.12 -18.09 3.44
C ARG A 49 -2.93 -17.50 2.28
N GLU A 50 -2.74 -18.03 1.09
CA GLU A 50 -3.57 -17.65 -0.05
C GLU A 50 -3.40 -16.24 -0.60
N GLY A 51 -2.18 -15.70 -0.55
CA GLY A 51 -1.95 -14.30 -0.90
C GLY A 51 -2.60 -13.33 0.09
N LYS A 52 -3.19 -13.87 1.16
CA LYS A 52 -3.70 -13.15 2.31
C LYS A 52 -2.77 -13.41 3.48
N TYR A 53 -2.25 -12.35 4.02
CA TYR A 53 -1.36 -12.42 5.16
C TYR A 53 -2.23 -12.66 6.40
N VAL A 54 -1.87 -13.60 7.26
CA VAL A 54 -2.64 -13.96 8.45
C VAL A 54 -1.78 -13.74 9.68
N LEU A 55 -2.36 -13.07 10.67
CA LEU A 55 -1.76 -12.95 12.00
C LEU A 55 -2.47 -13.90 12.96
N GLU A 56 -1.74 -14.85 13.53
CA GLU A 56 -2.24 -15.72 14.60
C GLU A 56 -1.76 -15.23 15.97
N VAL A 57 -2.70 -14.80 16.81
CA VAL A 57 -2.47 -14.19 18.11
C VAL A 57 -2.85 -15.18 19.20
N ASN A 58 -1.94 -15.45 20.13
CA ASN A 58 -2.15 -16.38 21.26
C ASN A 58 -2.67 -17.78 20.83
N ASN A 59 -2.19 -18.32 19.70
CA ASN A 59 -2.52 -19.66 19.16
C ASN A 59 -4.03 -19.94 18.95
N SER A 60 -4.86 -18.91 18.79
CA SER A 60 -6.32 -19.09 18.73
C SER A 60 -7.06 -18.00 17.97
N GLU A 61 -6.64 -16.73 18.09
CA GLU A 61 -7.24 -15.64 17.34
C GLU A 61 -6.52 -15.44 16.01
N LYS A 62 -7.28 -15.29 14.92
CA LYS A 62 -6.72 -15.06 13.58
C LYS A 62 -7.26 -13.76 12.99
N TYR A 63 -6.40 -13.08 12.25
CA TYR A 63 -6.72 -11.85 11.53
C TYR A 63 -6.18 -11.96 10.12
N TYR A 64 -6.95 -11.56 9.12
CA TYR A 64 -6.38 -11.24 7.82
C TYR A 64 -5.66 -9.90 7.90
N LEU A 65 -4.59 -9.78 7.16
CA LEU A 65 -3.74 -8.62 7.09
C LEU A 65 -3.75 -8.14 5.65
N GLU A 66 -4.24 -6.92 5.45
CA GLU A 66 -4.22 -6.25 4.16
C GLU A 66 -3.38 -4.99 4.30
N SER A 67 -2.55 -4.67 3.32
CA SER A 67 -1.84 -3.40 3.31
C SER A 67 -1.82 -2.81 1.92
N ILE A 68 -2.32 -1.59 1.79
CA ILE A 68 -2.18 -0.80 0.57
C ILE A 68 -0.80 -0.12 0.49
N PHE A 69 -0.03 -0.12 1.58
CA PHE A 69 1.23 0.64 1.71
C PHE A 69 2.48 -0.23 1.79
N LYS A 70 2.34 -1.50 2.18
CA LYS A 70 3.43 -2.44 2.32
C LYS A 70 3.14 -3.69 1.50
N ASP A 71 4.12 -4.09 0.69
CA ASP A 71 4.12 -5.43 0.12
C ASP A 71 4.53 -6.42 1.21
N LEU A 72 3.53 -7.02 1.86
CA LEU A 72 3.75 -7.90 3.00
C LEU A 72 4.45 -9.22 2.59
N SER A 73 4.56 -9.53 1.29
CA SER A 73 5.33 -10.68 0.79
C SER A 73 6.84 -10.41 0.77
N LYS A 74 7.26 -9.19 0.45
CA LYS A 74 8.67 -8.86 0.20
C LYS A 74 9.54 -8.73 1.44
N GLN A 75 8.93 -8.49 2.60
CA GLN A 75 9.69 -8.18 3.82
C GLN A 75 9.98 -9.40 4.71
N ASN A 76 9.74 -10.62 4.22
CA ASN A 76 10.07 -11.88 4.89
C ASN A 76 9.56 -11.92 6.35
N TYR A 77 8.28 -11.62 6.54
CA TYR A 77 7.62 -11.71 7.85
C TYR A 77 7.21 -13.13 8.20
N GLU A 78 7.17 -14.02 7.22
CA GLU A 78 6.67 -15.38 7.34
C GLU A 78 7.38 -16.17 8.44
N ASN A 79 6.58 -16.86 9.26
CA ASN A 79 7.01 -17.62 10.43
C ASN A 79 7.71 -16.80 11.52
N LYS A 80 7.68 -15.46 11.44
CA LYS A 80 8.23 -14.60 12.48
C LYS A 80 7.13 -14.18 13.43
N LYS A 81 7.53 -14.01 14.69
CA LYS A 81 6.71 -13.33 15.67
C LYS A 81 6.75 -11.84 15.37
N VAL A 82 5.63 -11.32 14.90
CA VAL A 82 5.47 -9.92 14.49
C VAL A 82 4.47 -9.22 15.40
N GLN A 83 4.66 -7.92 15.59
CA GLN A 83 3.63 -7.01 16.08
C GLN A 83 3.01 -6.33 14.88
N VAL A 84 1.71 -6.51 14.69
CA VAL A 84 0.96 -5.83 13.63
C VAL A 84 0.11 -4.73 14.24
N MET A 85 0.10 -3.60 13.55
CA MET A 85 -0.67 -2.42 13.90
C MET A 85 -1.50 -1.97 12.71
N GLY A 86 -2.79 -1.77 12.93
CA GLY A 86 -3.71 -1.39 11.88
C GLY A 86 -5.14 -1.24 12.35
N LEU A 87 -6.02 -0.89 11.41
CA LEU A 87 -7.46 -0.76 11.64
C LEU A 87 -8.11 -2.13 11.50
N LYS A 88 -8.74 -2.62 12.58
CA LYS A 88 -9.54 -3.83 12.55
C LYS A 88 -10.90 -3.52 11.93
N GLU A 89 -11.29 -4.31 10.93
CA GLU A 89 -12.58 -4.27 10.27
C GLU A 89 -13.29 -5.62 10.46
N GLU A 90 -14.50 -5.57 11.02
CA GLU A 90 -15.40 -6.71 11.11
C GLU A 90 -16.08 -6.91 9.74
N ASN A 91 -15.49 -7.74 8.88
CA ASN A 91 -16.06 -8.08 7.59
C ASN A 91 -16.92 -9.34 7.69
N LYS A 92 -18.24 -9.19 7.58
CA LYS A 92 -19.21 -10.31 7.64
C LYS A 92 -19.00 -11.39 6.57
N ASN A 93 -18.30 -11.06 5.49
CA ASN A 93 -18.00 -11.97 4.37
C ASN A 93 -16.63 -12.63 4.50
N SER A 94 -15.89 -12.35 5.57
CA SER A 94 -14.56 -12.90 5.82
C SER A 94 -14.60 -13.90 6.98
N LEU A 95 -13.80 -14.96 6.89
CA LEU A 95 -13.68 -15.95 7.96
C LEU A 95 -13.04 -15.36 9.24
N TYR A 96 -12.17 -14.37 9.07
CA TYR A 96 -11.47 -13.67 10.14
C TYR A 96 -11.63 -12.14 9.97
N PRO A 97 -11.59 -11.36 11.06
CA PRO A 97 -11.51 -9.92 10.97
C PRO A 97 -10.30 -9.49 10.15
N ILE A 98 -10.44 -8.41 9.40
CA ILE A 98 -9.35 -7.85 8.58
C ILE A 98 -8.64 -6.78 9.40
N ILE A 99 -7.32 -6.75 9.36
CA ILE A 99 -6.50 -5.65 9.85
C ILE A 99 -5.89 -4.99 8.63
N ASN A 100 -6.30 -3.75 8.38
CA ASN A 100 -5.61 -2.88 7.43
C ASN A 100 -4.29 -2.43 8.04
N VAL A 101 -3.22 -3.15 7.72
CA VAL A 101 -1.87 -3.03 8.27
C VAL A 101 -1.24 -1.71 7.85
N GLU A 102 -1.02 -0.87 8.85
CA GLU A 102 -0.25 0.37 8.74
C GLU A 102 1.23 0.11 9.06
N GLU A 103 1.48 -0.68 10.12
CA GLU A 103 2.81 -1.03 10.58
C GLU A 103 2.89 -2.50 10.98
N ILE A 104 4.07 -3.11 10.75
CA ILE A 104 4.39 -4.47 11.15
C ILE A 104 5.86 -4.49 11.56
N THR A 105 6.14 -5.00 12.75
CA THR A 105 7.47 -5.01 13.38
C THR A 105 7.81 -6.43 13.80
N ILE A 106 8.97 -6.94 13.40
CA ILE A 106 9.45 -8.26 13.86
C ILE A 106 9.92 -8.11 15.32
N LEU A 107 9.30 -8.82 16.25
CA LEU A 107 9.54 -8.69 17.69
C LEU A 107 10.70 -9.56 18.18
N GLU A 108 10.80 -10.78 17.66
CA GLU A 108 11.88 -11.71 17.96
C GLU A 108 12.29 -12.40 16.66
N THR A 109 13.57 -12.29 16.31
CA THR A 109 14.25 -13.30 15.49
C THR A 109 14.68 -14.40 16.44
N GLU A 110 13.73 -15.08 17.08
CA GLU A 110 14.05 -16.45 17.48
C GLU A 110 14.40 -17.14 16.17
N GLN A 111 15.65 -17.61 16.06
CA GLN A 111 15.91 -18.71 15.14
C GLN A 111 15.02 -19.84 15.64
N LEU A 112 13.80 -19.91 15.11
CA LEU A 112 13.10 -21.16 15.01
C LEU A 112 14.13 -22.09 14.40
N ASP A 113 14.57 -23.08 15.18
CA ASP A 113 15.45 -24.13 14.71
C ASP A 113 14.94 -24.53 13.31
N ASP A 114 15.67 -24.18 12.26
CA ASP A 114 15.29 -24.43 10.85
C ASP A 114 15.01 -25.93 10.61
N ASN A 115 15.38 -26.77 11.57
CA ASN A 115 15.07 -28.19 11.65
C ASN A 115 13.63 -28.56 12.04
N LYS A 116 12.72 -27.62 12.35
CA LYS A 116 11.38 -28.01 12.84
C LYS A 116 10.16 -27.66 12.01
N LEU A 117 10.25 -26.87 10.93
CA LEU A 117 9.05 -26.64 10.09
C LEU A 117 9.31 -26.24 8.62
N SER A 118 10.53 -26.40 8.09
CA SER A 118 10.69 -26.48 6.63
C SER A 118 10.50 -27.94 6.24
N SER A 119 9.26 -28.34 5.96
CA SER A 119 9.07 -29.57 5.20
C SER A 119 9.80 -29.37 3.88
N VAL A 120 10.71 -30.30 3.57
CA VAL A 120 11.33 -30.36 2.25
C VAL A 120 10.18 -30.38 1.24
N LYS A 121 10.16 -29.43 0.31
CA LYS A 121 9.18 -29.36 -0.77
C LYS A 121 9.68 -30.18 -1.95
N LYS A 122 8.79 -30.96 -2.55
CA LYS A 122 8.99 -31.66 -3.81
C LYS A 122 8.12 -31.00 -4.87
N THR A 123 8.62 -30.96 -6.10
CA THR A 123 7.84 -30.51 -7.25
C THR A 123 7.22 -31.71 -7.95
N TYR A 124 5.91 -31.67 -8.17
CA TYR A 124 5.14 -32.59 -8.99
C TYR A 124 4.88 -31.95 -10.36
N THR A 125 5.14 -32.69 -11.43
CA THR A 125 4.84 -32.29 -12.81
C THR A 125 4.13 -33.45 -13.51
N SER A 126 3.01 -33.17 -14.17
CA SER A 126 2.29 -34.15 -14.99
C SER A 126 2.00 -33.59 -16.36
N ASP A 127 2.53 -34.27 -17.39
CA ASP A 127 2.29 -33.94 -18.80
C ASP A 127 0.84 -34.23 -19.21
N ILE A 128 0.25 -35.29 -18.63
CA ILE A 128 -1.13 -35.71 -18.92
C ILE A 128 -2.11 -34.65 -18.40
N LEU A 129 -1.89 -34.20 -17.17
CA LEU A 129 -2.69 -33.14 -16.58
C LEU A 129 -2.28 -31.76 -17.10
N GLY A 130 -1.05 -31.56 -17.57
CA GLY A 130 -0.55 -30.24 -17.98
C GLY A 130 -0.38 -29.30 -16.80
N ILE A 131 0.11 -29.80 -15.66
CA ILE A 131 0.26 -29.03 -14.42
C ILE A 131 1.64 -29.23 -13.79
N THR A 132 2.12 -28.22 -13.07
CA THR A 132 3.27 -28.26 -12.17
C THR A 132 2.85 -27.66 -10.82
N LEU A 133 3.30 -28.25 -9.71
CA LEU A 133 3.02 -27.75 -8.35
C LEU A 133 4.06 -28.24 -7.36
N ASP A 134 4.16 -27.60 -6.20
CA ASP A 134 4.97 -28.03 -5.07
C ASP A 134 4.11 -28.69 -3.99
N TYR A 135 4.63 -29.77 -3.40
CA TYR A 135 3.98 -30.52 -2.33
C TYR A 135 4.98 -30.95 -1.26
N SER A 136 4.49 -31.21 -0.05
CA SER A 136 5.33 -31.62 1.09
C SER A 136 5.78 -33.08 0.98
N GLU A 137 7.00 -33.40 1.44
CA GLU A 137 7.45 -34.80 1.57
C GLU A 137 6.60 -35.68 2.50
N SER A 138 5.78 -35.07 3.36
CA SER A 138 4.77 -35.77 4.17
C SER A 138 3.61 -36.34 3.34
N LEU A 139 3.52 -35.99 2.06
CA LEU A 139 2.50 -36.48 1.14
C LEU A 139 3.10 -37.50 0.17
N SER A 140 2.33 -38.55 -0.07
CA SER A 140 2.47 -39.43 -1.22
C SER A 140 1.42 -39.07 -2.27
N TYR A 141 1.59 -39.49 -3.52
CA TYR A 141 0.58 -39.26 -4.55
C TYR A 141 0.32 -40.49 -5.42
N GLU A 142 -0.92 -40.61 -5.90
CA GLU A 142 -1.36 -41.57 -6.91
C GLU A 142 -1.90 -40.80 -8.12
N GLU A 143 -1.31 -41.04 -9.30
CA GLU A 143 -1.78 -40.45 -10.56
C GLU A 143 -2.63 -41.44 -11.37
N LYS A 144 -3.74 -40.96 -11.91
CA LYS A 144 -4.69 -41.63 -12.80
C LYS A 144 -4.89 -40.76 -14.05
N ASN A 145 -5.48 -41.33 -15.11
CA ASN A 145 -5.55 -40.71 -16.44
C ASN A 145 -5.93 -39.22 -16.49
N ASN A 146 -6.79 -38.73 -15.61
CA ASN A 146 -7.18 -37.33 -15.56
C ASN A 146 -7.21 -36.77 -14.13
N MET A 147 -6.48 -37.39 -13.21
CA MET A 147 -6.56 -37.07 -11.80
C MET A 147 -5.27 -37.42 -11.06
N VAL A 148 -4.86 -36.59 -10.11
CA VAL A 148 -3.84 -36.94 -9.11
C VAL A 148 -4.43 -36.79 -7.71
N ILE A 149 -4.15 -37.76 -6.84
CA ILE A 149 -4.59 -37.77 -5.45
C ILE A 149 -3.35 -37.72 -4.56
N PHE A 150 -3.22 -36.71 -3.73
CA PHE A 150 -2.22 -36.64 -2.66
C PHE A 150 -2.83 -37.17 -1.36
N ILE A 151 -2.11 -38.07 -0.72
CA ILE A 151 -2.52 -38.79 0.49
C ILE A 151 -1.38 -38.60 1.49
N PRO A 152 -1.66 -38.33 2.79
CA PRO A 152 -0.62 -38.35 3.81
C PRO A 152 0.16 -39.65 3.71
N ALA A 153 1.49 -39.57 3.66
CA ALA A 153 2.33 -40.75 3.77
C ALA A 153 1.99 -41.39 5.13
N GLU A 154 1.34 -42.56 5.11
CA GLU A 154 0.74 -43.16 6.31
C GLU A 154 1.73 -43.20 7.48
N GLU A 155 1.29 -42.74 8.65
CA GLU A 155 1.82 -43.28 9.91
C GLU A 155 1.35 -44.73 9.96
N GLU A 156 2.23 -45.69 9.69
CA GLU A 156 1.95 -47.14 9.77
C GLU A 156 1.05 -47.44 11.00
N GLY A 157 -0.22 -47.80 10.77
CA GLY A 157 -1.11 -48.35 11.80
C GLY A 157 -2.34 -47.54 12.24
N LYS A 158 -2.74 -46.45 11.58
CA LYS A 158 -4.04 -45.78 11.85
C LYS A 158 -5.02 -45.97 10.69
N GLY A 159 -6.11 -46.68 10.94
CA GLY A 159 -7.06 -47.09 9.91
C GLY A 159 -7.80 -45.97 9.18
N ALA A 160 -8.02 -46.22 7.89
CA ALA A 160 -9.14 -45.88 6.99
C ALA A 160 -9.63 -44.45 6.81
N TYR A 161 -9.35 -43.52 7.72
CA TYR A 161 -9.76 -42.12 7.56
C TYR A 161 -8.56 -41.32 7.06
N SER A 162 -8.48 -41.17 5.75
CA SER A 162 -7.50 -40.28 5.14
C SER A 162 -8.18 -39.01 4.66
N ASN A 163 -7.63 -37.89 5.10
CA ASN A 163 -7.81 -36.62 4.42
C ASN A 163 -7.08 -36.74 3.07
N ILE A 164 -7.70 -36.34 1.96
CA ILE A 164 -7.07 -36.39 0.63
C ILE A 164 -7.15 -35.04 -0.06
N ILE A 165 -6.17 -34.79 -0.93
CA ILE A 165 -6.17 -33.66 -1.86
C ILE A 165 -6.25 -34.25 -3.27
N GLU A 166 -7.27 -33.89 -4.03
CA GLU A 166 -7.50 -34.40 -5.38
C GLU A 166 -7.45 -33.25 -6.38
N ILE A 167 -6.66 -33.41 -7.45
CA ILE A 167 -6.66 -32.51 -8.60
C ILE A 167 -7.15 -33.29 -9.81
N GLN A 168 -8.27 -32.87 -10.40
CA GLN A 168 -8.90 -33.55 -11.52
C GLN A 168 -9.09 -32.62 -12.72
N LYS A 169 -8.71 -33.11 -13.90
CA LYS A 169 -8.87 -32.44 -15.19
C LYS A 169 -10.12 -32.94 -15.92
N TYR A 170 -10.89 -32.01 -16.42
CA TYR A 170 -12.09 -32.23 -17.22
C TYR A 170 -11.86 -31.64 -18.62
N PRO A 171 -12.08 -32.40 -19.71
CA PRO A 171 -11.93 -31.87 -21.05
C PRO A 171 -12.97 -30.77 -21.33
N ILE A 172 -12.59 -29.77 -22.14
CA ILE A 172 -13.53 -28.74 -22.60
C ILE A 172 -14.65 -29.41 -23.38
N ASN A 173 -15.90 -29.23 -22.93
CA ASN A 173 -17.08 -29.70 -23.67
C ASN A 173 -17.20 -28.91 -24.99
N GLU A 174 -17.63 -29.56 -26.08
CA GLU A 174 -17.83 -28.97 -27.41
C GLU A 174 -18.62 -27.65 -27.40
N ASN A 175 -19.48 -27.45 -26.39
CA ASN A 175 -20.31 -26.26 -26.23
C ASN A 175 -19.62 -25.03 -25.60
N LYS A 176 -18.32 -25.10 -25.25
CA LYS A 176 -17.52 -23.99 -24.67
C LYS A 176 -18.28 -23.11 -23.68
N LYS A 177 -18.77 -23.72 -22.59
CA LYS A 177 -19.48 -22.99 -21.54
C LYS A 177 -18.49 -22.15 -20.73
N ASP A 178 -18.92 -21.00 -20.21
CA ASP A 178 -18.10 -20.31 -19.21
C ASP A 178 -17.92 -21.19 -17.97
N LEU A 179 -16.79 -21.03 -17.28
CA LEU A 179 -16.41 -21.83 -16.11
C LEU A 179 -17.53 -21.89 -15.05
N LYS A 180 -18.17 -20.76 -14.74
CA LYS A 180 -19.23 -20.68 -13.72
C LYS A 180 -20.45 -21.52 -14.09
N THR A 181 -20.91 -21.39 -15.34
CA THR A 181 -22.01 -22.19 -15.89
C THR A 181 -21.68 -23.68 -15.93
N TRP A 182 -20.45 -24.03 -16.34
CA TRP A 182 -19.98 -25.42 -16.37
C TRP A 182 -20.01 -26.05 -14.98
N ILE A 183 -19.54 -25.35 -13.95
CA ILE A 183 -19.56 -25.84 -12.55
C ILE A 183 -21.01 -26.10 -12.11
N SER A 184 -21.90 -25.13 -12.33
CA SER A 184 -23.28 -25.21 -11.87
C SER A 184 -24.04 -26.39 -12.48
N GLU A 185 -23.83 -26.67 -13.76
CA GLU A 185 -24.48 -27.80 -14.41
C GLU A 185 -23.83 -29.14 -14.08
N THR A 186 -22.49 -29.21 -14.07
CA THR A 186 -21.75 -30.48 -13.91
C THR A 186 -21.89 -31.04 -12.50
N PHE A 187 -21.82 -30.16 -11.50
CA PHE A 187 -21.86 -30.56 -10.09
C PHE A 187 -23.20 -30.24 -9.41
N SER A 188 -24.19 -29.73 -10.15
CA SER A 188 -25.48 -29.28 -9.60
C SER A 188 -25.33 -28.25 -8.48
N ILE A 189 -24.30 -27.40 -8.55
CA ILE A 189 -24.02 -26.35 -7.57
C ILE A 189 -24.74 -25.06 -7.99
N ALA A 190 -25.60 -24.51 -7.14
CA ALA A 190 -26.21 -23.22 -7.41
C ALA A 190 -25.13 -22.13 -7.59
N SER A 191 -25.22 -21.33 -8.65
CA SER A 191 -24.16 -20.38 -9.05
C SER A 191 -23.91 -19.26 -8.03
N GLU A 192 -24.88 -19.03 -7.14
CA GLU A 192 -24.79 -18.14 -5.97
C GLU A 192 -23.92 -18.68 -4.83
N ASN A 193 -23.67 -19.99 -4.81
CA ASN A 193 -22.76 -20.64 -3.85
C ASN A 193 -21.31 -20.72 -4.37
N LEU A 194 -21.01 -20.05 -5.48
CA LEU A 194 -19.67 -19.94 -6.05
C LEU A 194 -19.11 -18.56 -5.74
N MET A 195 -18.00 -18.53 -5.01
CA MET A 195 -17.27 -17.30 -4.71
C MET A 195 -16.11 -17.15 -5.69
N GLU A 196 -16.06 -16.03 -6.40
CA GLU A 196 -14.94 -15.69 -7.27
C GLU A 196 -13.68 -15.42 -6.44
N THR A 197 -12.55 -15.97 -6.87
CA THR A 197 -11.25 -15.87 -6.21
C THR A 197 -10.12 -15.98 -7.23
N GLU A 198 -8.90 -15.66 -6.84
CA GLU A 198 -7.68 -15.96 -7.61
C GLU A 198 -6.95 -17.14 -6.95
N THR A 199 -6.38 -18.06 -7.75
CA THR A 199 -5.58 -19.21 -7.26
C THR A 199 -4.36 -19.47 -8.14
N GLY A 200 -3.40 -20.25 -7.63
CA GLY A 200 -2.19 -20.64 -8.36
C GLY A 200 -1.13 -19.53 -8.42
N ALA A 201 0.08 -19.88 -8.85
CA ALA A 201 1.23 -18.97 -8.84
C ALA A 201 1.06 -17.77 -9.80
N ASN A 202 0.18 -17.92 -10.80
CA ASN A 202 -0.11 -16.91 -11.81
C ASN A 202 -1.44 -16.17 -11.57
N HIS A 203 -2.03 -16.25 -10.36
CA HIS A 203 -3.28 -15.54 -10.02
C HIS A 203 -4.44 -15.81 -11.00
N GLN A 204 -4.66 -17.10 -11.31
CA GLN A 204 -5.70 -17.49 -12.26
C GLN A 204 -7.09 -17.30 -11.64
N LEU A 205 -8.03 -16.81 -12.44
CA LEU A 205 -9.44 -16.69 -12.04
C LEU A 205 -9.99 -18.08 -11.71
N SER A 206 -10.60 -18.18 -10.53
CA SER A 206 -11.13 -19.42 -9.99
C SER A 206 -12.44 -19.21 -9.24
N TYR A 207 -13.19 -20.28 -9.06
CA TYR A 207 -14.38 -20.30 -8.20
C TYR A 207 -14.17 -21.24 -7.03
N LYS A 208 -14.40 -20.73 -5.81
CA LYS A 208 -14.38 -21.49 -4.56
C LYS A 208 -15.78 -21.98 -4.23
N HIS A 209 -15.89 -23.26 -3.89
CA HIS A 209 -17.09 -23.89 -3.37
C HIS A 209 -16.78 -24.64 -2.07
N ASN A 210 -17.56 -24.35 -1.02
CA ASN A 210 -17.46 -25.03 0.26
C ASN A 210 -18.72 -25.88 0.49
N ASN A 211 -18.60 -27.20 0.35
CA ASN A 211 -19.68 -28.12 0.65
C ASN A 211 -19.57 -28.58 2.11
N GLN A 212 -20.26 -27.86 3.00
CA GLN A 212 -20.29 -28.17 4.42
C GLN A 212 -20.87 -29.56 4.74
N THR A 213 -21.75 -30.09 3.88
CA THR A 213 -22.37 -31.41 4.12
C THR A 213 -21.44 -32.57 3.79
N GLU A 214 -20.45 -32.35 2.92
CA GLU A 214 -19.50 -33.36 2.46
C GLU A 214 -18.09 -33.14 3.04
N ASN A 215 -17.91 -32.15 3.94
CA ASN A 215 -16.60 -31.68 4.42
C ASN A 215 -15.59 -31.51 3.27
N ASN A 216 -16.05 -30.95 2.15
CA ASN A 216 -15.29 -30.79 0.93
C ASN A 216 -15.10 -29.31 0.61
N LEU A 217 -13.86 -28.92 0.40
CA LEU A 217 -13.48 -27.62 -0.15
C LEU A 217 -12.95 -27.81 -1.56
N SER A 218 -13.60 -27.20 -2.55
CA SER A 218 -13.21 -27.30 -3.96
C SER A 218 -12.92 -25.94 -4.59
N PHE A 219 -11.90 -25.89 -5.42
CA PHE A 219 -11.55 -24.77 -6.30
C PHE A 219 -11.62 -25.22 -7.75
N TYR A 220 -12.18 -24.37 -8.60
CA TYR A 220 -12.35 -24.63 -10.02
C TYR A 220 -11.64 -23.56 -10.84
N THR A 221 -10.83 -23.95 -11.81
CA THR A 221 -10.13 -23.03 -12.71
C THR A 221 -10.23 -23.49 -14.17
N GLU A 222 -10.10 -22.55 -15.11
CA GLU A 222 -10.18 -22.78 -16.55
C GLU A 222 -8.79 -22.64 -17.19
N ALA A 223 -8.42 -23.62 -18.02
CA ALA A 223 -7.24 -23.59 -18.86
C ALA A 223 -7.61 -23.67 -20.35
N LYS A 224 -6.62 -23.52 -21.22
CA LYS A 224 -6.79 -23.63 -22.68
C LYS A 224 -7.33 -25.00 -23.11
N ASP A 225 -7.05 -26.06 -22.37
CA ASP A 225 -7.31 -27.46 -22.74
C ASP A 225 -8.32 -28.18 -21.84
N GLY A 226 -8.84 -27.52 -20.80
CA GLY A 226 -9.75 -28.15 -19.86
C GLY A 226 -10.17 -27.25 -18.69
N TYR A 227 -11.05 -27.79 -17.87
CA TYR A 227 -11.34 -27.27 -16.54
C TYR A 227 -10.65 -28.14 -15.50
N TYR A 228 -10.19 -27.53 -14.41
CA TYR A 228 -9.55 -28.23 -13.30
C TYR A 228 -10.37 -28.06 -12.05
N ARG A 229 -10.49 -29.15 -11.27
CA ARG A 229 -11.03 -29.16 -9.92
C ARG A 229 -9.92 -29.56 -8.96
N LEU A 230 -9.56 -28.67 -8.03
CA LEU A 230 -8.70 -28.96 -6.90
C LEU A 230 -9.59 -29.09 -5.67
N SER A 231 -9.64 -30.26 -5.04
CA SER A 231 -10.53 -30.53 -3.91
C SER A 231 -9.77 -31.08 -2.71
N TYR A 232 -10.15 -30.61 -1.54
CA TYR A 232 -9.75 -31.14 -0.25
C TYR A 232 -10.95 -31.83 0.38
N GLN A 233 -10.82 -33.13 0.63
CA GLN A 233 -11.88 -33.96 1.23
C GLN A 233 -11.43 -34.44 2.60
N LYS A 234 -12.21 -34.11 3.63
CA LYS A 234 -11.90 -34.48 5.02
C LYS A 234 -12.64 -35.74 5.43
N ASN A 235 -11.93 -36.66 6.11
CA ASN A 235 -12.50 -37.87 6.73
C ASN A 235 -13.34 -38.73 5.77
N ILE A 236 -12.76 -39.17 4.66
CA ILE A 236 -13.43 -40.16 3.80
C ILE A 236 -13.51 -41.46 4.60
N GLU A 237 -14.72 -41.84 5.04
CA GLU A 237 -14.93 -43.16 5.62
C GLU A 237 -14.75 -44.18 4.51
N ASP A 238 -13.83 -45.14 4.67
CA ASP A 238 -13.85 -46.33 3.83
C ASP A 238 -15.17 -47.07 4.08
N SER A 239 -16.10 -46.93 3.13
CA SER A 239 -17.43 -47.56 3.18
C SER A 239 -17.42 -49.09 3.30
N SER A 240 -16.24 -49.73 3.22
CA SER A 240 -16.05 -51.17 3.42
C SER A 240 -15.78 -51.60 4.86
N ILE A 241 -15.62 -50.66 5.81
CA ILE A 241 -15.23 -50.96 7.20
C ILE A 241 -16.37 -50.54 8.15
N GLU A 242 -16.92 -51.50 8.91
CA GLU A 242 -17.97 -51.19 9.91
C GLU A 242 -17.44 -50.19 10.96
N PRO A 243 -18.23 -49.14 11.30
CA PRO A 243 -17.76 -48.08 12.19
C PRO A 243 -17.60 -48.61 13.62
N ALA A 244 -16.36 -48.86 14.02
CA ALA A 244 -16.00 -49.00 15.42
C ALA A 244 -16.11 -47.61 16.09
N THR A 245 -16.73 -47.55 17.26
CA THR A 245 -17.09 -46.33 18.02
C THR A 245 -15.87 -45.55 18.55
N ALA A 246 -14.99 -45.09 17.67
CA ALA A 246 -13.87 -44.23 18.01
C ALA A 246 -14.33 -42.77 18.09
N ASP A 247 -13.96 -42.11 19.17
CA ASP A 247 -14.31 -40.72 19.48
C ASP A 247 -13.57 -39.76 18.53
N ILE A 248 -14.26 -39.29 17.49
CA ILE A 248 -13.73 -38.42 16.42
C ILE A 248 -13.65 -36.97 16.93
N SER A 249 -12.77 -36.71 17.91
CA SER A 249 -12.42 -35.34 18.27
C SER A 249 -11.31 -34.84 17.31
N GLY A 250 -11.64 -33.85 16.48
CA GLY A 250 -10.78 -33.29 15.43
C GLY A 250 -9.44 -32.79 15.95
N GLY A 251 -8.41 -33.62 15.79
CA GLY A 251 -7.06 -33.38 16.27
C GLY A 251 -6.26 -32.42 15.38
N THR A 252 -5.11 -31.99 15.89
CA THR A 252 -4.11 -31.10 15.27
C THR A 252 -3.70 -31.46 13.83
N ASN A 253 -3.93 -32.70 13.40
CA ASN A 253 -3.58 -33.19 12.07
C ASN A 253 -4.47 -32.58 10.97
N ASP A 254 -5.72 -32.22 11.28
CA ASP A 254 -6.64 -31.63 10.29
C ASP A 254 -6.16 -30.26 9.81
N LYS A 255 -5.67 -29.43 10.74
CA LYS A 255 -5.18 -28.08 10.41
C LYS A 255 -3.88 -28.11 9.60
N LYS A 256 -3.01 -29.09 9.89
CA LYS A 256 -1.75 -29.27 9.15
C LYS A 256 -2.03 -29.70 7.71
N PHE A 257 -2.94 -30.63 7.51
CA PHE A 257 -3.25 -31.12 6.18
C PHE A 257 -4.04 -30.11 5.33
N GLU A 258 -4.93 -29.32 5.95
CA GLU A 258 -5.56 -28.18 5.30
C GLU A 258 -4.52 -27.13 4.86
N GLN A 259 -3.47 -26.90 5.66
CA GLN A 259 -2.35 -26.05 5.24
C GLN A 259 -1.60 -26.64 4.05
N GLU A 260 -1.32 -27.94 4.03
CA GLU A 260 -0.66 -28.61 2.89
C GLU A 260 -1.49 -28.49 1.59
N PHE A 261 -2.83 -28.56 1.68
CA PHE A 261 -3.72 -28.29 0.54
C PHE A 261 -3.56 -26.88 -0.03
N TYR A 262 -3.54 -25.88 0.85
CA TYR A 262 -3.34 -24.50 0.45
C TYR A 262 -1.96 -24.27 -0.19
N GLU A 263 -0.90 -24.90 0.32
CA GLU A 263 0.42 -24.82 -0.30
C GLU A 263 0.45 -25.42 -1.72
N ILE A 264 -0.24 -26.55 -1.94
CA ILE A 264 -0.45 -27.13 -3.27
C ILE A 264 -1.23 -26.17 -4.18
N LEU A 265 -2.29 -25.54 -3.65
CA LEU A 265 -3.12 -24.59 -4.40
C LEU A 265 -2.34 -23.35 -4.87
N PHE A 266 -1.37 -22.83 -4.08
CA PHE A 266 -0.58 -21.65 -4.48
C PHE A 266 0.56 -21.94 -5.41
N SER A 267 1.16 -23.11 -5.30
CA SER A 267 2.20 -23.54 -6.23
C SER A 267 1.63 -24.11 -7.54
N PHE A 268 0.30 -24.29 -7.63
CA PHE A 268 -0.36 -24.78 -8.83
C PHE A 268 -0.10 -23.86 -10.03
N GLU A 269 0.53 -24.43 -11.05
CA GLU A 269 0.82 -23.81 -12.33
C GLU A 269 0.30 -24.69 -13.46
N LEU A 270 -0.35 -24.07 -14.44
CA LEU A 270 -0.65 -24.72 -15.70
C LEU A 270 0.63 -24.74 -16.54
N ALA A 271 1.05 -25.93 -16.98
CA ALA A 271 2.17 -26.05 -17.88
C ALA A 271 1.87 -25.22 -19.14
N SER A 272 2.82 -24.36 -19.53
CA SER A 272 2.74 -23.69 -20.82
C SER A 272 2.62 -24.77 -21.89
N PRO A 273 1.67 -24.67 -22.84
CA PRO A 273 1.55 -25.68 -23.88
C PRO A 273 2.92 -25.83 -24.52
N ILE A 274 3.48 -27.05 -24.48
CA ILE A 274 4.66 -27.38 -25.27
C ILE A 274 4.27 -26.96 -26.68
N GLU A 275 4.90 -25.91 -27.20
CA GLU A 275 4.70 -25.54 -28.59
C GLU A 275 4.94 -26.83 -29.37
N GLU A 276 3.89 -27.39 -29.97
CA GLU A 276 4.05 -28.49 -30.91
C GLU A 276 5.07 -27.98 -31.90
N THR A 277 6.31 -28.43 -31.75
CA THR A 277 7.39 -28.14 -32.68
C THR A 277 6.85 -28.69 -33.98
N SER A 278 6.39 -27.79 -34.84
CA SER A 278 5.82 -28.12 -36.13
C SER A 278 6.85 -29.00 -36.82
N ASP A 279 6.49 -30.27 -36.96
CA ASP A 279 7.33 -31.29 -37.55
C ASP A 279 7.85 -30.74 -38.88
N PRO A 280 9.17 -30.53 -39.06
CA PRO A 280 9.71 -29.96 -40.28
C PRO A 280 9.82 -31.07 -41.34
N GLU A 281 8.72 -31.76 -41.62
CA GLU A 281 8.59 -32.73 -42.71
C GLU A 281 7.44 -32.30 -43.63
N ASP A 282 7.70 -31.34 -44.53
CA ASP A 282 7.26 -31.37 -45.93
C ASP A 282 7.53 -30.02 -46.63
N LYS A 283 8.82 -29.75 -46.90
CA LYS A 283 9.22 -28.80 -47.95
C LYS A 283 10.44 -29.31 -48.69
N ASP A 284 10.27 -30.43 -49.40
CA ASP A 284 11.19 -30.81 -50.48
C ASP A 284 10.43 -31.50 -51.61
N LYS A 285 9.84 -30.71 -52.51
CA LYS A 285 9.71 -31.04 -53.95
C LYS A 285 9.75 -29.79 -54.83
N GLU A 286 10.59 -29.89 -55.86
CA GLU A 286 10.79 -29.03 -57.05
C GLU A 286 11.54 -27.70 -56.83
N GLY A 287 12.70 -27.43 -57.46
CA GLY A 287 13.45 -28.16 -58.47
C GLY A 287 14.67 -27.36 -58.94
N ASP A 288 15.74 -28.10 -59.25
CA ASP A 288 16.85 -27.83 -60.16
C ASP A 288 17.28 -26.38 -60.51
N LYS A 289 18.50 -26.03 -60.09
CA LYS A 289 19.58 -25.69 -61.06
C LYS A 289 20.99 -25.71 -60.45
N LYS A 290 21.82 -26.55 -61.06
CA LYS A 290 23.29 -26.68 -60.98
C LYS A 290 24.05 -25.34 -60.95
N THR A 291 25.16 -25.28 -60.22
CA THR A 291 26.59 -25.25 -60.67
C THR A 291 27.44 -25.30 -59.38
N GLU A 292 28.16 -26.39 -59.05
CA GLU A 292 29.63 -26.55 -59.24
C GLU A 292 30.39 -25.23 -58.99
N ASP A 293 31.28 -25.06 -58.01
CA ASP A 293 32.54 -25.81 -57.84
C ASP A 293 33.33 -25.26 -56.60
N GLN A 294 34.34 -26.01 -56.17
CA GLN A 294 35.44 -25.66 -55.25
C GLN A 294 35.36 -25.95 -53.73
N LYS A 295 36.53 -26.34 -53.25
CA LYS A 295 36.91 -27.31 -52.22
C LYS A 295 37.63 -26.59 -51.06
N PRO A 296 37.80 -27.20 -49.86
CA PRO A 296 38.12 -26.46 -48.64
C PRO A 296 39.61 -26.47 -48.27
N GLU A 297 40.05 -25.42 -47.55
CA GLU A 297 41.25 -25.37 -46.68
C GLU A 297 40.79 -24.76 -45.33
N GLU A 298 40.79 -25.51 -44.23
CA GLU A 298 41.93 -25.85 -43.34
C GLU A 298 42.38 -24.69 -42.41
N ASN A 299 41.69 -24.61 -41.27
CA ASN A 299 42.22 -24.61 -39.90
C ASN A 299 43.52 -23.80 -39.58
N LYS A 300 43.42 -22.72 -38.78
CA LYS A 300 44.47 -22.34 -37.82
C LYS A 300 44.04 -21.36 -36.72
N LYS A 301 43.83 -21.94 -35.53
CA LYS A 301 44.34 -21.57 -34.19
C LYS A 301 45.06 -20.21 -34.03
N THR A 302 44.57 -19.36 -33.13
CA THR A 302 45.39 -18.36 -32.41
C THR A 302 44.94 -18.28 -30.95
N ALA A 303 45.89 -18.50 -30.04
CA ALA A 303 45.74 -18.35 -28.60
C ALA A 303 45.87 -16.87 -28.21
N GLN A 304 45.08 -16.44 -27.22
CA GLN A 304 45.04 -15.08 -26.70
C GLN A 304 45.83 -15.03 -25.38
N GLU A 305 46.86 -14.19 -25.33
CA GLU A 305 47.69 -13.94 -24.15
C GLU A 305 46.98 -13.08 -23.09
N GLU A 306 47.24 -13.40 -21.82
CA GLU A 306 46.89 -12.62 -20.64
C GLU A 306 47.77 -11.37 -20.49
N PRO A 307 47.25 -10.23 -20.02
CA PRO A 307 48.08 -9.15 -19.49
C PRO A 307 48.18 -9.22 -17.95
N LYS A 308 49.43 -9.21 -17.46
CA LYS A 308 49.82 -8.86 -16.08
C LYS A 308 49.40 -7.41 -15.74
N PRO A 309 48.96 -7.13 -14.51
CA PRO A 309 48.88 -5.76 -14.01
C PRO A 309 50.22 -5.33 -13.39
N GLU A 310 50.73 -4.20 -13.86
CA GLU A 310 51.91 -3.50 -13.36
C GLU A 310 51.50 -2.52 -12.26
N SER A 311 52.18 -2.62 -11.12
CA SER A 311 52.01 -1.79 -9.94
C SER A 311 52.90 -0.56 -10.00
N GLU A 312 52.37 0.65 -9.83
CA GLU A 312 53.17 1.79 -9.37
C GLU A 312 52.44 2.62 -8.30
N LYS A 313 53.07 2.63 -7.12
CA LYS A 313 52.81 3.54 -6.00
C LYS A 313 53.25 4.95 -6.37
N LYS A 314 52.47 5.96 -5.99
CA LYS A 314 52.98 7.29 -5.62
C LYS A 314 52.38 7.74 -4.30
N GLU A 315 53.25 7.79 -3.30
CA GLU A 315 53.05 8.48 -2.03
C GLU A 315 52.85 9.97 -2.28
N ASN A 316 51.79 10.55 -1.70
CA ASN A 316 51.72 12.00 -1.48
C ASN A 316 51.46 12.23 0.01
N LYS A 317 52.49 12.81 0.63
CA LYS A 317 52.59 13.28 2.01
C LYS A 317 51.82 14.61 2.11
N ILE A 318 50.83 14.69 2.98
CA ILE A 318 50.16 15.95 3.35
C ILE A 318 50.40 16.16 4.84
N GLU A 319 50.96 17.33 5.14
CA GLU A 319 51.33 17.83 6.47
C GLU A 319 50.09 18.30 7.23
N GLU A 320 49.97 17.88 8.49
CA GLU A 320 49.03 18.42 9.48
C GLU A 320 49.50 19.78 9.99
N PRO A 321 48.59 20.74 10.26
CA PRO A 321 48.85 21.80 11.21
C PRO A 321 48.19 21.49 12.55
N GLU A 322 49.03 21.29 13.56
CA GLU A 322 48.70 21.38 14.98
C GLU A 322 48.14 22.78 15.28
N ASN A 323 47.00 22.86 15.97
CA ASN A 323 46.54 24.11 16.55
C ASN A 323 46.14 23.88 18.02
N GLU A 324 47.00 24.38 18.90
CA GLU A 324 46.80 24.46 20.36
C GLU A 324 45.57 25.33 20.67
N ILE A 325 44.62 24.78 21.43
CA ILE A 325 43.63 25.58 22.16
C ILE A 325 43.86 25.35 23.64
N LYS A 326 44.24 26.43 24.32
CA LYS A 326 44.46 26.49 25.78
C LYS A 326 43.13 26.44 26.52
N GLU A 327 43.11 25.60 27.56
CA GLU A 327 42.11 25.57 28.61
C GLU A 327 42.11 26.88 29.41
N GLU A 328 40.92 27.41 29.68
CA GLU A 328 40.69 28.31 30.82
C GLU A 328 39.45 27.81 31.57
N ILE A 329 39.72 27.29 32.77
CA ILE A 329 38.76 26.82 33.76
C ILE A 329 38.47 28.02 34.69
N ASP A 330 37.21 28.43 34.86
CA ASP A 330 36.76 28.90 36.17
C ASP A 330 35.23 28.90 36.39
N LYS A 331 34.88 28.53 37.62
CA LYS A 331 33.66 28.78 38.41
C LYS A 331 32.30 28.18 38.01
N THR A 332 32.05 27.04 38.67
CA THR A 332 30.77 26.57 39.18
C THR A 332 30.08 27.61 40.07
N GLU A 333 28.85 27.98 39.72
CA GLU A 333 27.91 28.69 40.60
C GLU A 333 26.68 27.79 40.80
N THR A 334 26.48 27.39 42.05
CA THR A 334 25.39 26.53 42.52
C THR A 334 24.10 27.35 42.56
N ILE A 335 23.06 26.92 41.86
CA ILE A 335 21.71 27.50 41.98
C ILE A 335 20.77 26.43 42.55
N GLU A 336 20.19 26.76 43.71
CA GLU A 336 19.16 25.98 44.41
C GLU A 336 17.90 25.80 43.55
N GLU A 337 17.38 24.58 43.53
CA GLU A 337 16.08 24.22 42.97
C GLU A 337 14.95 24.84 43.80
N ASP A 338 14.33 25.89 43.27
CA ASP A 338 13.07 26.41 43.78
C ASP A 338 11.90 25.84 42.97
N LYS A 339 11.04 25.08 43.67
CA LYS A 339 9.96 24.26 43.14
C LYS A 339 8.78 25.14 42.71
N LYS A 340 8.79 25.62 41.47
CA LYS A 340 7.71 26.46 40.91
C LYS A 340 6.61 25.60 40.28
N THR A 341 5.44 25.61 40.89
CA THR A 341 4.17 25.07 40.37
C THR A 341 3.75 25.84 39.12
N THR A 342 3.71 25.15 37.98
CA THR A 342 3.24 25.69 36.70
C THR A 342 1.71 25.73 36.70
N ASN A 343 1.13 26.92 36.73
CA ASN A 343 -0.25 27.14 36.33
C ASN A 343 -0.34 26.85 34.82
N GLU A 344 -1.24 25.95 34.42
CA GLU A 344 -1.57 25.71 33.01
C GLU A 344 -2.21 26.98 32.42
N GLU A 345 -1.38 27.78 31.77
CA GLU A 345 -1.81 28.90 30.93
C GLU A 345 -2.42 28.31 29.65
N LYS A 346 -3.72 28.52 29.49
CA LYS A 346 -4.51 28.06 28.34
C LYS A 346 -3.93 28.66 27.05
N VAL A 347 -3.27 27.84 26.24
CA VAL A 347 -2.73 28.23 24.93
C VAL A 347 -3.90 28.75 24.07
N PRO A 348 -3.85 30.01 23.59
CA PRO A 348 -4.88 30.53 22.70
C PRO A 348 -4.92 29.70 21.41
N ALA A 349 -6.13 29.45 20.90
CA ALA A 349 -6.31 28.83 19.58
C ALA A 349 -5.49 29.61 18.53
N PRO A 350 -4.90 28.95 17.52
CA PRO A 350 -4.14 29.63 16.48
C PRO A 350 -5.03 30.73 15.88
N ASP A 351 -4.63 31.98 16.09
CA ASP A 351 -5.30 33.15 15.52
C ASP A 351 -5.43 32.91 14.02
N THR A 352 -6.66 32.83 13.52
CA THR A 352 -6.96 32.83 12.09
C THR A 352 -6.63 34.22 11.56
N ALA A 353 -5.34 34.49 11.39
CA ALA A 353 -4.84 35.78 10.97
C ALA A 353 -5.51 36.15 9.64
N SER A 354 -6.37 37.16 9.68
CA SER A 354 -7.10 37.64 8.51
C SER A 354 -6.10 38.07 7.44
N LEU A 355 -6.35 37.66 6.21
CA LEU A 355 -5.54 38.04 5.07
C LEU A 355 -5.52 39.57 4.92
N SER A 356 -4.36 40.16 4.65
CA SER A 356 -4.25 41.61 4.40
C SER A 356 -5.11 42.02 3.20
N GLU A 357 -5.63 43.25 3.19
CA GLU A 357 -6.52 43.75 2.13
C GLU A 357 -5.89 43.63 0.73
N ASN A 358 -4.62 43.98 0.58
CA ASN A 358 -3.88 43.83 -0.68
C ASN A 358 -3.92 42.39 -1.22
N LYS A 359 -3.75 41.39 -0.35
CA LYS A 359 -3.77 39.99 -0.75
C LYS A 359 -5.18 39.52 -1.10
N LYS A 360 -6.22 40.01 -0.40
CA LYS A 360 -7.63 39.76 -0.77
C LYS A 360 -7.94 40.32 -2.16
N THR A 361 -7.48 41.53 -2.45
CA THR A 361 -7.59 42.14 -3.79
C THR A 361 -6.91 41.28 -4.85
N VAL A 362 -5.72 40.74 -4.56
CA VAL A 362 -4.98 39.88 -5.49
C VAL A 362 -5.67 38.54 -5.72
N THR A 363 -6.14 37.86 -4.67
CA THR A 363 -6.87 36.60 -4.83
C THR A 363 -8.17 36.78 -5.59
N ALA A 364 -8.93 37.85 -5.32
CA ALA A 364 -10.16 38.16 -6.05
C ALA A 364 -9.88 38.46 -7.53
N TYR A 365 -8.77 39.13 -7.83
CA TYR A 365 -8.34 39.39 -9.20
C TYR A 365 -8.04 38.08 -9.95
N PHE A 366 -7.24 37.19 -9.37
CA PHE A 366 -6.90 35.93 -10.03
C PHE A 366 -8.10 35.00 -10.14
N GLN A 367 -8.98 34.90 -9.15
CA GLN A 367 -10.22 34.12 -9.27
C GLN A 367 -11.06 34.53 -10.49
N LYS A 368 -11.10 35.83 -10.80
CA LYS A 368 -11.86 36.36 -11.94
C LYS A 368 -11.13 36.25 -13.27
N ASN A 369 -9.82 36.54 -13.30
CA ASN A 369 -9.08 36.77 -14.54
C ASN A 369 -8.03 35.69 -14.84
N LEU A 370 -7.83 34.68 -13.97
CA LEU A 370 -6.84 33.63 -14.21
C LEU A 370 -7.01 32.95 -15.58
N PRO A 371 -8.23 32.63 -16.07
CA PRO A 371 -8.41 32.00 -17.38
C PRO A 371 -7.72 32.74 -18.55
N ASP A 372 -7.53 34.06 -18.46
CA ASP A 372 -6.86 34.86 -19.49
C ASP A 372 -5.34 34.63 -19.54
N TYR A 373 -4.77 34.04 -18.47
CA TYR A 373 -3.35 33.75 -18.31
C TYR A 373 -3.00 32.27 -18.49
N LEU A 374 -4.00 31.39 -18.58
CA LEU A 374 -3.79 29.95 -18.62
C LEU A 374 -3.76 29.42 -20.06
N PRO A 375 -3.12 28.26 -20.30
CA PRO A 375 -3.29 27.53 -21.54
C PRO A 375 -4.78 27.26 -21.80
N LYS A 376 -5.21 27.46 -23.06
CA LYS A 376 -6.61 27.22 -23.48
C LYS A 376 -7.03 25.75 -23.39
N GLU A 377 -6.08 24.84 -23.32
CA GLU A 377 -6.28 23.40 -23.30
C GLU A 377 -6.08 22.89 -21.87
N ALA A 378 -7.19 22.66 -21.19
CA ALA A 378 -7.31 21.64 -20.17
C ALA A 378 -8.28 20.60 -20.75
N GLU A 379 -8.18 19.32 -20.38
CA GLU A 379 -8.99 18.20 -20.91
C GLU A 379 -10.54 18.41 -20.78
N GLY A 380 -11.12 19.30 -21.58
CA GLY A 380 -12.55 19.63 -21.59
C GLY A 380 -13.10 20.28 -20.31
N LYS A 381 -12.26 20.76 -19.39
CA LYS A 381 -12.70 21.26 -18.07
C LYS A 381 -12.16 22.67 -17.77
N THR A 382 -12.83 23.36 -16.86
CA THR A 382 -12.42 24.68 -16.37
C THR A 382 -11.32 24.54 -15.33
N TRP A 383 -10.32 25.43 -15.38
CA TRP A 383 -9.28 25.51 -14.36
C TRP A 383 -9.84 26.06 -13.04
N GLU A 384 -9.56 25.35 -11.95
CA GLU A 384 -9.95 25.71 -10.59
C GLU A 384 -8.71 26.04 -9.77
N ILE A 385 -8.75 27.18 -9.05
CA ILE A 385 -7.64 27.62 -8.20
C ILE A 385 -7.77 26.92 -6.85
N VAL A 386 -6.69 26.30 -6.39
CA VAL A 386 -6.65 25.62 -5.08
C VAL A 386 -5.82 26.33 -4.05
N LYS A 387 -4.79 27.09 -4.46
CA LYS A 387 -3.82 27.64 -3.53
C LYS A 387 -3.05 28.82 -4.09
N TYR A 388 -2.74 29.76 -3.21
CA TYR A 388 -1.84 30.87 -3.45
C TYR A 388 -0.61 30.79 -2.54
N GLU A 389 0.55 31.15 -3.07
CA GLU A 389 1.76 31.34 -2.29
C GLU A 389 2.32 32.74 -2.55
N PHE A 390 2.07 33.68 -1.63
CA PHE A 390 2.53 35.06 -1.75
C PHE A 390 3.99 35.20 -1.36
N VAL A 391 4.80 35.81 -2.22
CA VAL A 391 6.24 36.05 -1.97
C VAL A 391 6.52 37.54 -1.98
N GLY A 392 6.72 38.10 -0.79
CA GLY A 392 6.84 39.56 -0.63
C GLY A 392 5.52 40.28 -0.97
N GLU A 393 5.62 41.50 -1.49
CA GLU A 393 4.44 42.35 -1.74
C GLU A 393 3.84 42.20 -3.15
N ASN A 394 4.64 41.71 -4.10
CA ASN A 394 4.36 41.85 -5.53
C ASN A 394 4.55 40.57 -6.36
N MET A 395 4.68 39.41 -5.71
CA MET A 395 4.76 38.12 -6.39
C MET A 395 3.83 37.10 -5.75
N VAL A 396 3.27 36.22 -6.57
CA VAL A 396 2.40 35.13 -6.12
C VAL A 396 2.59 33.91 -7.01
N TYR A 397 2.65 32.73 -6.41
CA TYR A 397 2.37 31.50 -7.15
C TYR A 397 0.89 31.15 -7.03
N VAL A 398 0.28 30.80 -8.16
CA VAL A 398 -1.10 30.31 -8.21
C VAL A 398 -1.04 28.85 -8.64
N GLU A 399 -1.54 27.96 -7.80
CA GLU A 399 -1.73 26.54 -8.10
C GLU A 399 -3.18 26.31 -8.49
N TYR A 400 -3.38 25.59 -9.59
CA TYR A 400 -4.68 25.34 -10.18
C TYR A 400 -4.72 23.96 -10.83
N HIS A 401 -5.91 23.38 -10.94
CA HIS A 401 -6.11 22.06 -11.51
C HIS A 401 -7.33 21.99 -12.41
N SER A 402 -7.37 20.97 -13.26
CA SER A 402 -8.49 20.66 -14.13
C SER A 402 -8.56 19.15 -14.30
N GLY A 403 -9.51 18.51 -13.62
CA GLY A 403 -9.51 17.04 -13.51
C GLY A 403 -8.29 16.54 -12.73
N SER A 404 -7.52 15.62 -13.33
CA SER A 404 -6.27 15.10 -12.75
C SER A 404 -5.07 16.00 -13.01
N GLU A 405 -5.16 16.92 -13.97
CA GLU A 405 -4.05 17.78 -14.36
C GLU A 405 -3.85 18.92 -13.35
N LYS A 406 -2.62 19.05 -12.83
CA LYS A 406 -2.23 20.15 -11.94
C LYS A 406 -1.14 21.00 -12.57
N ARG A 407 -1.25 22.31 -12.36
CA ARG A 407 -0.31 23.31 -12.86
C ARG A 407 -0.07 24.35 -11.78
N LYS A 408 1.08 25.00 -11.86
CA LYS A 408 1.41 26.15 -11.03
C LYS A 408 2.05 27.21 -11.88
N THR A 409 1.71 28.47 -11.63
CA THR A 409 2.29 29.62 -12.35
C THR A 409 2.71 30.69 -11.37
N SER A 410 3.90 31.24 -11.58
CA SER A 410 4.43 32.38 -10.82
C SER A 410 4.12 33.68 -11.57
N PHE A 411 3.61 34.67 -10.83
CA PHE A 411 3.25 35.98 -11.35
C PHE A 411 3.95 37.08 -10.55
N SER A 412 4.31 38.17 -11.23
CA SER A 412 4.49 39.48 -10.58
C SER A 412 3.30 40.38 -10.87
N TYR A 413 2.96 41.27 -9.95
CA TYR A 413 1.86 42.23 -10.11
C TYR A 413 2.18 43.57 -9.43
N GLN A 414 1.40 44.59 -9.73
CA GLN A 414 1.36 45.85 -8.99
C GLN A 414 -0.05 46.11 -8.45
N ILE A 415 -0.15 46.83 -7.33
CA ILE A 415 -1.45 47.29 -6.82
C ILE A 415 -1.45 48.82 -6.91
N ASN A 416 -2.43 49.37 -7.65
CA ASN A 416 -2.64 50.79 -7.81
C ASN A 416 -4.11 51.11 -7.50
N ASN A 417 -4.38 51.94 -6.49
CA ASN A 417 -5.73 52.27 -6.03
C ASN A 417 -6.61 51.03 -5.77
N ASP A 418 -6.09 50.09 -4.99
CA ASP A 418 -6.77 48.83 -4.63
C ASP A 418 -7.16 47.95 -5.84
N GLN A 419 -6.46 48.11 -6.96
CA GLN A 419 -6.63 47.28 -8.15
C GLN A 419 -5.31 46.64 -8.56
N VAL A 420 -5.36 45.35 -8.92
CA VAL A 420 -4.22 44.65 -9.51
C VAL A 420 -4.01 45.15 -10.93
N THR A 421 -2.77 45.54 -11.23
CA THR A 421 -2.31 46.07 -12.50
C THR A 421 -0.97 45.42 -12.86
N ASP A 422 -0.57 45.52 -14.14
CA ASP A 422 0.76 45.16 -14.62
C ASP A 422 1.19 43.70 -14.32
N VAL A 423 0.23 42.78 -14.43
CA VAL A 423 0.44 41.34 -14.20
C VAL A 423 1.35 40.75 -15.26
N LYS A 424 2.43 40.08 -14.83
CA LYS A 424 3.39 39.40 -15.71
C LYS A 424 3.61 37.97 -15.23
N ILE A 425 3.56 37.03 -16.17
CA ILE A 425 3.95 35.65 -15.93
C ILE A 425 5.47 35.58 -15.84
N LEU A 426 5.98 34.99 -14.76
CA LEU A 426 7.41 34.80 -14.52
C LEU A 426 7.86 33.38 -14.88
N ALA A 427 7.10 32.37 -14.44
CA ALA A 427 7.43 30.97 -14.66
C ALA A 427 6.18 30.07 -14.64
N HIS A 428 6.24 28.96 -15.37
CA HIS A 428 5.23 27.91 -15.38
C HIS A 428 5.81 26.60 -14.87
N TYR A 429 4.98 25.82 -14.19
CA TYR A 429 5.33 24.54 -13.60
C TYR A 429 4.28 23.48 -13.91
N VAL A 430 4.76 22.25 -14.00
CA VAL A 430 3.97 21.04 -14.10
C VAL A 430 4.20 20.17 -12.88
N GLU A 431 3.25 19.30 -12.57
CA GLU A 431 3.46 18.26 -11.56
C GLU A 431 4.70 17.45 -11.93
N GLY A 432 5.65 17.38 -11.00
CA GLY A 432 6.89 16.65 -11.22
C GLY A 432 6.73 15.16 -10.95
N GLN A 433 7.60 14.34 -11.54
CA GLN A 433 7.63 12.90 -11.28
C GLN A 433 8.33 12.58 -9.96
N GLU A 434 9.36 13.36 -9.62
CA GLU A 434 10.18 13.16 -8.41
C GLU A 434 10.00 14.29 -7.38
N LYS A 435 9.60 15.48 -7.82
CA LYS A 435 9.34 16.66 -6.99
C LYS A 435 7.89 17.09 -7.17
N ASP A 436 7.38 17.91 -6.24
CA ASP A 436 6.00 18.43 -6.36
C ASP A 436 5.81 19.20 -7.69
N TRP A 437 6.83 19.94 -8.12
CA TRP A 437 6.76 20.83 -9.27
C TRP A 437 8.05 20.82 -10.09
N ASP A 438 7.93 20.52 -11.37
CA ASP A 438 8.99 20.73 -12.36
C ASP A 438 8.74 22.03 -13.12
N LYS A 439 9.77 22.88 -13.22
CA LYS A 439 9.67 24.15 -13.94
C LYS A 439 9.67 23.88 -15.44
N ALA A 440 8.54 24.12 -16.09
CA ALA A 440 8.36 23.92 -17.52
C ALA A 440 8.90 25.10 -18.35
N ALA A 441 8.74 26.35 -17.87
CA ALA A 441 9.17 27.54 -18.60
C ALA A 441 9.43 28.74 -17.68
N GLY A 442 10.19 29.72 -18.17
CA GLY A 442 10.41 31.02 -17.52
C GLY A 442 11.49 31.05 -16.43
N THR A 443 11.51 32.16 -15.69
CA THR A 443 12.49 32.44 -14.62
C THR A 443 11.78 32.66 -13.30
N ASP A 444 12.20 31.91 -12.29
CA ASP A 444 11.63 32.02 -10.94
C ASP A 444 12.49 32.93 -10.06
N SER A 445 12.14 34.21 -9.99
CA SER A 445 12.80 35.16 -9.09
C SER A 445 12.31 35.06 -7.63
N ALA A 446 11.30 34.23 -7.36
CA ALA A 446 10.72 34.02 -6.04
C ALA A 446 11.27 32.75 -5.35
N ALA A 447 11.97 31.88 -6.08
CA ALA A 447 12.59 30.66 -5.57
C ALA A 447 13.40 30.89 -4.29
N GLY A 448 13.15 30.08 -3.27
CA GLY A 448 13.89 30.08 -2.00
C GLY A 448 13.56 31.25 -1.06
N LYS A 449 12.66 32.17 -1.41
CA LYS A 449 12.22 33.25 -0.51
C LYS A 449 11.12 32.76 0.44
N SER A 450 10.95 33.47 1.55
CA SER A 450 9.81 33.24 2.47
C SER A 450 8.49 33.53 1.76
N LYS A 451 7.44 32.78 2.12
CA LYS A 451 6.13 32.89 1.49
C LYS A 451 4.99 32.73 2.48
N GLU A 452 3.86 33.36 2.20
CA GLU A 452 2.59 33.10 2.91
C GLU A 452 1.72 32.20 2.04
N VAL A 453 1.34 31.03 2.57
CA VAL A 453 0.49 30.05 1.91
C VAL A 453 -0.96 30.29 2.30
N VAL A 454 -1.81 30.30 1.28
CA VAL A 454 -3.23 30.61 1.41
C VAL A 454 -4.01 29.59 0.59
N ASP A 455 -4.93 28.87 1.21
CA ASP A 455 -5.78 27.89 0.55
C ASP A 455 -7.05 28.54 0.01
N VAL A 456 -7.61 27.95 -1.03
CA VAL A 456 -8.95 28.24 -1.53
C VAL A 456 -9.86 27.06 -1.18
N THR A 457 -10.93 27.31 -0.43
CA THR A 457 -11.91 26.29 -0.07
C THR A 457 -12.81 25.95 -1.26
N ASP A 458 -13.60 24.88 -1.13
CA ASP A 458 -14.61 24.49 -2.14
C ASP A 458 -15.69 25.57 -2.37
N SER A 459 -15.90 26.46 -1.39
CA SER A 459 -16.81 27.62 -1.53
C SER A 459 -16.16 28.83 -2.22
N GLY A 460 -14.87 28.75 -2.54
CA GLY A 460 -14.06 29.85 -3.07
C GLY A 460 -13.55 30.82 -2.00
N GLU A 461 -13.74 30.50 -0.71
CA GLU A 461 -13.20 31.29 0.40
C GLU A 461 -11.68 31.12 0.47
N VAL A 462 -10.99 32.21 0.82
CA VAL A 462 -9.53 32.27 0.85
C VAL A 462 -9.06 32.33 2.29
N VAL A 463 -8.32 31.31 2.74
CA VAL A 463 -7.93 31.14 4.14
C VAL A 463 -6.41 31.08 4.26
N LYS A 464 -5.82 31.93 5.11
CA LYS A 464 -4.38 31.88 5.40
C LYS A 464 -4.07 30.55 6.10
N LYS A 465 -3.10 29.81 5.56
CA LYS A 465 -2.70 28.50 6.06
C LYS A 465 -1.42 28.54 6.88
N ALA A 466 -0.35 29.12 6.33
CA ALA A 466 0.97 29.10 6.98
C ALA A 466 1.90 30.19 6.46
N ASP A 467 2.84 30.63 7.30
CA ASP A 467 4.02 31.41 6.88
C ASP A 467 5.22 30.47 6.75
N VAL A 468 5.73 30.32 5.53
CA VAL A 468 6.85 29.44 5.19
C VAL A 468 8.15 30.22 5.11
N GLN A 469 9.18 29.70 5.77
CA GLN A 469 10.49 30.33 5.86
C GLN A 469 11.28 30.24 4.54
N ALA A 470 12.22 31.16 4.34
CA ALA A 470 13.10 31.16 3.18
C ALA A 470 13.91 29.86 3.13
N GLY A 471 13.97 29.23 1.96
CA GLY A 471 14.59 27.91 1.74
C GLY A 471 13.71 26.71 2.08
N TYR A 472 12.49 26.92 2.58
CA TYR A 472 11.57 25.85 2.97
C TYR A 472 10.34 25.80 2.06
N ARG A 473 9.64 24.66 2.12
CA ARG A 473 8.32 24.44 1.53
C ARG A 473 7.38 23.88 2.59
N LEU A 474 6.08 24.14 2.41
CA LEU A 474 5.04 23.51 3.21
C LEU A 474 4.83 22.08 2.73
N PHE A 475 4.95 21.13 3.65
CA PHE A 475 4.60 19.74 3.45
C PHE A 475 3.27 19.47 4.15
N GLU A 476 2.38 18.73 3.48
CA GLU A 476 1.07 18.40 3.98
C GLU A 476 0.81 16.90 3.88
N SER A 477 0.55 16.29 5.01
CA SER A 477 0.05 14.92 5.05
C SER A 477 -1.47 14.94 5.10
N LYS A 478 -2.12 14.63 3.97
CA LYS A 478 -3.57 14.44 3.95
C LYS A 478 -4.03 13.26 4.83
N PRO A 479 -3.41 12.07 4.78
CA PRO A 479 -3.85 10.93 5.59
C PRO A 479 -3.75 11.19 7.10
N TYR A 480 -2.67 11.86 7.53
CA TYR A 480 -2.40 12.07 8.97
C TYR A 480 -2.73 13.49 9.45
N LYS A 481 -3.34 14.31 8.59
CA LYS A 481 -3.85 15.67 8.89
C LYS A 481 -2.85 16.55 9.64
N PHE A 482 -1.60 16.58 9.19
CA PHE A 482 -0.61 17.50 9.71
C PHE A 482 0.08 18.28 8.60
N THR A 483 0.58 19.45 8.97
CA THR A 483 1.43 20.28 8.11
C THR A 483 2.74 20.54 8.82
N THR A 484 3.83 20.65 8.06
CA THR A 484 5.16 20.98 8.58
C THR A 484 5.97 21.66 7.48
N GLN A 485 7.10 22.29 7.82
CA GLN A 485 7.99 22.92 6.86
C GLN A 485 9.23 22.06 6.67
N ILE A 486 9.55 21.73 5.42
CA ILE A 486 10.76 20.97 5.06
C ILE A 486 11.62 21.79 4.08
N PRO A 487 12.95 21.55 4.01
CA PRO A 487 13.78 22.20 3.00
C PRO A 487 13.25 21.99 1.58
N ALA A 488 13.24 23.06 0.80
CA ALA A 488 12.61 23.07 -0.53
C ALA A 488 13.30 22.16 -1.55
N ASN A 489 14.57 21.82 -1.32
CA ASN A 489 15.38 20.95 -2.17
C ASN A 489 15.31 19.46 -1.78
N TRP A 490 14.62 19.10 -0.70
CA TRP A 490 14.47 17.70 -0.31
C TRP A 490 13.39 17.01 -1.13
N TYR A 491 13.55 15.72 -1.34
CA TYR A 491 12.54 14.80 -1.87
C TYR A 491 11.86 14.08 -0.70
N PHE A 492 10.66 13.56 -0.92
CA PHE A 492 10.00 12.72 0.08
C PHE A 492 9.28 11.53 -0.55
N ALA A 493 9.12 10.46 0.22
CA ALA A 493 8.26 9.33 -0.08
C ALA A 493 7.53 8.90 1.19
N GLY A 494 6.28 8.44 1.07
CA GLY A 494 5.49 7.92 2.19
C GLY A 494 5.28 6.42 2.09
N SER A 495 5.49 5.67 3.17
CA SER A 495 5.08 4.27 3.29
C SER A 495 4.89 3.87 4.76
N GLY A 496 3.77 3.19 5.06
CA GLY A 496 3.49 2.55 6.34
C GLY A 496 3.61 3.49 7.55
N GLY A 497 2.86 4.61 7.57
CA GLY A 497 2.93 5.55 8.68
C GLY A 497 4.22 6.36 8.77
N SER A 498 5.10 6.29 7.77
CA SER A 498 6.37 7.02 7.76
C SER A 498 6.57 7.81 6.48
N TYR A 499 7.21 8.96 6.63
CA TYR A 499 7.74 9.78 5.55
C TYR A 499 9.26 9.77 5.59
N TYR A 500 9.85 9.44 4.44
CA TYR A 500 11.28 9.38 4.20
C TYR A 500 11.69 10.62 3.45
N PHE A 501 12.76 11.28 3.87
CA PHE A 501 13.26 12.49 3.24
C PHE A 501 14.74 12.33 2.86
N SER A 502 15.08 12.83 1.68
CA SER A 502 16.42 12.73 1.10
C SER A 502 16.74 13.92 0.18
N ASP A 503 17.98 14.07 -0.27
CA ASP A 503 18.44 15.10 -1.22
C ASP A 503 18.40 14.61 -2.68
N LYS A 504 17.95 13.37 -2.86
CA LYS A 504 17.64 12.67 -4.11
C LYS A 504 16.28 11.95 -3.94
N PRO A 505 15.67 11.39 -5.00
CA PRO A 505 14.41 10.66 -4.88
C PRO A 505 14.40 9.70 -3.68
N ALA A 506 13.51 9.95 -2.72
CA ALA A 506 13.56 9.33 -1.40
C ALA A 506 13.01 7.90 -1.43
N THR A 507 13.70 6.99 -0.76
CA THR A 507 13.28 5.62 -0.47
C THR A 507 13.54 5.33 1.00
N SER A 508 13.01 4.22 1.52
CA SER A 508 13.32 3.78 2.89
C SER A 508 14.81 3.49 3.11
N GLU A 509 15.54 3.18 2.04
CA GLU A 509 16.97 2.81 2.10
C GLU A 509 17.91 4.02 2.04
N ASN A 510 17.48 5.13 1.43
CA ASN A 510 18.33 6.28 1.18
C ASN A 510 17.94 7.55 1.96
N ALA A 511 17.00 7.43 2.88
CA ALA A 511 16.53 8.53 3.72
C ALA A 511 17.59 8.92 4.74
N PHE A 512 17.92 10.20 4.84
CA PHE A 512 18.73 10.72 5.94
C PHE A 512 17.87 11.27 7.09
N PHE A 513 16.57 11.45 6.84
CA PHE A 513 15.58 11.93 7.80
C PHE A 513 14.27 11.18 7.60
N THR A 514 13.65 10.79 8.70
CA THR A 514 12.38 10.06 8.73
C THR A 514 11.44 10.74 9.73
N LEU A 515 10.17 10.89 9.32
CA LEU A 515 9.07 11.31 10.19
C LEU A 515 8.06 10.16 10.23
N SER A 516 7.95 9.48 11.37
CA SER A 516 7.01 8.39 11.58
C SER A 516 5.86 8.84 12.49
N ILE A 517 4.64 8.41 12.18
CA ILE A 517 3.47 8.56 13.04
C ILE A 517 3.43 7.35 13.95
N LEU A 518 3.52 7.59 15.26
CA LEU A 518 3.48 6.54 16.26
C LEU A 518 2.05 6.35 16.78
N PRO A 519 1.62 5.10 16.96
CA PRO A 519 0.27 4.78 17.40
C PRO A 519 0.09 4.77 18.92
N HIS A 520 1.15 5.03 19.68
CA HIS A 520 1.13 5.06 21.13
C HIS A 520 1.41 6.47 21.62
N SER A 521 0.90 6.81 22.81
CA SER A 521 1.28 8.04 23.50
C SER A 521 2.78 8.04 23.80
N ILE A 522 3.35 9.24 23.75
CA ILE A 522 4.72 9.55 24.14
C ILE A 522 5.07 9.13 25.57
N SER A 523 4.07 8.90 26.43
CA SER A 523 4.24 8.37 27.78
C SER A 523 4.80 6.94 27.83
N SER A 524 4.68 6.18 26.73
CA SER A 524 5.26 4.84 26.60
C SER A 524 6.76 4.84 26.29
N ILE A 525 7.34 6.01 26.04
CA ILE A 525 8.75 6.16 25.67
C ILE A 525 9.58 6.34 26.93
N ASN A 526 10.44 5.36 27.20
CA ASN A 526 11.27 5.30 28.41
C ASN A 526 12.67 5.91 28.23
N GLU A 527 12.94 6.56 27.10
CA GLU A 527 14.26 7.07 26.72
C GLU A 527 14.23 8.54 26.30
N GLY A 528 15.31 9.25 26.59
CA GLY A 528 15.52 10.65 26.21
C GLY A 528 15.21 11.67 27.31
N THR A 529 15.49 12.94 27.01
CA THR A 529 15.22 14.08 27.90
C THR A 529 13.86 14.66 27.56
N SER A 530 12.96 14.66 28.55
CA SER A 530 11.65 15.32 28.44
C SER A 530 11.81 16.83 28.27
N THR A 531 11.08 17.42 27.32
CA THR A 531 11.08 18.86 27.03
C THR A 531 9.75 19.31 26.43
N GLY A 532 9.60 20.61 26.20
CA GLY A 532 8.50 21.20 25.45
C GLY A 532 8.97 21.74 24.10
N ILE A 533 8.25 21.44 23.03
CA ILE A 533 8.48 22.02 21.69
C ILE A 533 7.20 22.72 21.25
N ASN A 534 7.22 24.05 21.22
CA ASN A 534 6.06 24.88 20.83
C ASN A 534 4.77 24.49 21.59
N GLY A 535 4.86 24.37 22.92
CA GLY A 535 3.75 23.97 23.79
C GLY A 535 3.38 22.48 23.78
N LYS A 536 4.02 21.67 22.92
CA LYS A 536 3.80 20.22 22.83
C LYS A 536 4.76 19.45 23.71
N LYS A 537 4.32 18.31 24.24
CA LYS A 537 5.18 17.39 24.99
C LYS A 537 6.14 16.70 24.03
N ALA A 538 7.43 16.71 24.36
CA ALA A 538 8.46 16.10 23.55
C ALA A 538 9.50 15.34 24.37
N TYR A 539 10.13 14.33 23.77
CA TYR A 539 11.34 13.69 24.30
C TYR A 539 12.42 13.72 23.23
N ILE A 540 13.62 14.12 23.63
CA ILE A 540 14.78 14.19 22.74
C ILE A 540 15.77 13.09 23.13
N HIS A 541 16.15 12.26 22.16
CA HIS A 541 17.17 11.23 22.31
C HIS A 541 18.30 11.49 21.30
N GLU A 542 19.53 11.56 21.79
CA GLU A 542 20.73 11.77 20.97
C GLU A 542 21.73 10.64 21.25
N SER A 543 21.93 9.76 20.26
CA SER A 543 22.89 8.66 20.31
C SER A 543 24.22 9.15 19.73
N LYS A 544 25.26 9.21 20.57
CA LYS A 544 26.62 9.55 20.12
C LYS A 544 27.28 8.41 19.33
N GLU A 545 26.90 7.16 19.61
CA GLU A 545 27.43 5.98 18.94
C GLU A 545 26.93 5.92 17.49
N ASP A 546 25.62 6.09 17.29
CA ASP A 546 25.00 6.01 15.97
C ASP A 546 24.96 7.36 15.22
N GLN A 547 25.49 8.43 15.83
CA GLN A 547 25.39 9.80 15.31
C GLN A 547 23.95 10.18 14.92
N LYS A 548 22.99 9.83 15.78
CA LYS A 548 21.56 9.91 15.50
C LYS A 548 20.85 10.85 16.47
N TYR A 549 19.99 11.70 15.93
CA TYR A 549 19.15 12.63 16.67
C TYR A 549 17.69 12.30 16.44
N THR A 550 16.95 12.08 17.53
CA THR A 550 15.54 11.69 17.49
C THR A 550 14.71 12.58 18.39
N ILE A 551 13.60 13.09 17.88
CA ILE A 551 12.56 13.80 18.63
C ILE A 551 11.29 12.96 18.58
N TYR A 552 10.73 12.67 19.74
CA TYR A 552 9.36 12.23 19.88
C TYR A 552 8.51 13.44 20.25
N LEU A 553 7.37 13.64 19.59
CA LEU A 553 6.51 14.82 19.75
C LEU A 553 5.05 14.38 19.83
N GLU A 554 4.31 14.75 20.87
CA GLU A 554 2.88 14.46 21.01
C GLU A 554 2.05 15.73 20.81
N LYS A 555 1.12 15.68 19.86
CA LYS A 555 0.12 16.74 19.63
C LYS A 555 -0.92 16.76 20.74
N SER A 556 -1.67 17.86 20.85
CA SER A 556 -2.76 17.98 21.84
C SER A 556 -3.87 16.94 21.66
N ASN A 557 -4.04 16.40 20.45
CA ASN A 557 -4.98 15.32 20.15
C ASN A 557 -4.44 13.90 20.48
N GLY A 558 -3.26 13.80 21.10
CA GLY A 558 -2.61 12.53 21.49
C GLY A 558 -1.82 11.83 20.38
N GLN A 559 -1.83 12.36 19.16
CA GLN A 559 -1.05 11.79 18.06
C GLN A 559 0.45 12.03 18.31
N THR A 560 1.25 10.96 18.26
CA THR A 560 2.69 11.02 18.51
C THR A 560 3.47 10.89 17.20
N TYR A 561 4.55 11.65 17.07
CA TYR A 561 5.45 11.65 15.93
C TYR A 561 6.85 11.28 16.40
N LYS A 562 7.59 10.57 15.56
CA LYS A 562 9.03 10.31 15.71
C LYS A 562 9.76 10.93 14.54
N LEU A 563 10.52 11.99 14.80
CA LEU A 563 11.39 12.64 13.83
C LEU A 563 12.82 12.17 14.08
N SER A 564 13.46 11.53 13.12
CA SER A 564 14.76 10.88 13.33
C SER A 564 15.68 11.06 12.13
N GLY A 565 16.96 11.35 12.38
CA GLY A 565 17.97 11.48 11.34
C GLY A 565 19.38 11.63 11.91
N SER A 566 20.35 11.94 11.06
CA SER A 566 21.72 12.22 11.51
C SER A 566 21.77 13.39 12.51
N SER A 567 22.67 13.32 13.48
CA SER A 567 22.97 14.41 14.44
C SER A 567 23.35 15.73 13.75
N THR A 568 23.92 15.65 12.54
CA THR A 568 24.23 16.81 11.69
C THR A 568 22.97 17.59 11.26
N LEU A 569 21.81 16.93 11.24
CA LEU A 569 20.51 17.53 10.89
C LEU A 569 19.75 18.06 12.10
N LYS A 570 20.33 18.04 13.31
CA LYS A 570 19.67 18.44 14.57
C LYS A 570 18.91 19.77 14.47
N SER A 571 19.53 20.79 13.88
CA SER A 571 18.88 22.10 13.70
C SER A 571 17.63 22.01 12.80
N ILE A 572 17.72 21.27 11.71
CA ILE A 572 16.61 21.09 10.76
C ILE A 572 15.51 20.25 11.39
N ILE A 573 15.85 19.15 12.09
CA ILE A 573 14.88 18.29 12.77
C ILE A 573 14.11 19.08 13.84
N ASN A 574 14.79 19.92 14.62
CA ASN A 574 14.14 20.82 15.59
C ASN A 574 13.19 21.80 14.89
N GLN A 575 13.57 22.35 13.74
CA GLN A 575 12.73 23.28 12.99
C GLN A 575 11.48 22.59 12.41
N ILE A 576 11.64 21.40 11.83
CA ILE A 576 10.52 20.56 11.35
C ILE A 576 9.58 20.28 12.52
N ALA A 577 10.10 19.82 13.67
CA ALA A 577 9.30 19.56 14.87
C ALA A 577 8.52 20.80 15.36
N ASN A 578 9.17 21.96 15.41
CA ASN A 578 8.53 23.22 15.80
C ASN A 578 7.40 23.64 14.85
N SER A 579 7.53 23.30 13.56
CA SER A 579 6.58 23.66 12.53
C SER A 579 5.41 22.69 12.37
N ILE A 580 5.40 21.54 13.07
CA ILE A 580 4.24 20.65 13.10
C ILE A 580 3.11 21.38 13.83
N VAL A 581 2.03 21.68 13.12
CA VAL A 581 0.85 22.39 13.66
C VAL A 581 -0.22 21.39 14.11
N ASP A 582 -1.01 21.79 15.11
CA ASP A 582 -2.16 21.02 15.61
C ASP A 582 -3.33 20.96 14.64
#